data_AF-A0A3B0PWT8-F1
#
_entry.id   AF-A0A3B0PWT8-F1
#
_cell.length_a   1.000
_cell.length_b   1.000
_cell.length_c   1.000
_cell.angle_alpha   90.00
_cell.angle_beta   90.00
_cell.angle_gamma   90.00
#
_symmetry.space_group_name_H-M   'P 1'
#
loop_
_entity.id
_entity.type
_entity.pdbx_description
1 polymer ?
#
loop_
_entity_poly.entity_id
_entity_poly.type
_entity_poly.pdbx_seq_one_letter_code
_entity_poly.pdbx_strand_id
1 'polypeptide(L)' 'MCGEMAGEPLAIPILLGMGLKEFSMSASSMLKAKELINNLKYSDCKELVNRVINLESQEEVVKKVKEFLAKNNLSVA' A
#
# COMPACT_ATOMS: atom_id res chain seq x y z
N MET A 1 -6.92 8.80 -5.88
CA MET A 1 -5.74 8.77 -6.77
C MET A 1 -6.12 8.02 -8.03
N CYS A 2 -5.76 8.56 -9.20
CA CYS A 2 -5.90 7.94 -10.50
C CYS A 2 -4.50 7.68 -11.09
N GLY A 3 -4.39 6.67 -11.97
CA GLY A 3 -3.13 6.29 -12.61
C GLY A 3 -2.60 4.94 -12.14
N GLU A 4 -1.50 4.48 -12.73
CA GLU A 4 -0.96 3.13 -12.53
C GLU A 4 -0.57 2.88 -11.07
N MET A 5 -0.05 3.91 -10.38
CA MET A 5 0.30 3.84 -8.95
C MET A 5 -0.91 3.56 -8.04
N ALA A 6 -2.13 3.94 -8.43
CA ALA A 6 -3.32 3.63 -7.64
C ALA A 6 -3.65 2.12 -7.64
N GLY A 7 -3.25 1.41 -8.70
CA GLY A 7 -3.37 -0.04 -8.80
C GLY A 7 -2.12 -0.80 -8.37
N GLU A 8 -1.04 -0.11 -8.00
CA GLU A 8 0.24 -0.72 -7.63
C GLU A 8 0.17 -1.28 -6.20
N PRO A 9 0.32 -2.60 -5.99
CA PRO A 9 0.14 -3.22 -4.69
C PRO A 9 1.03 -2.68 -3.57
N LEU A 10 2.25 -2.25 -3.91
CA LEU A 10 3.20 -1.66 -2.95
C LEU A 10 2.81 -0.24 -2.54
N ALA A 11 2.07 0.49 -3.38
CA ALA A 11 1.64 1.85 -3.06
C ALA A 11 0.37 1.88 -2.20
N ILE A 12 -0.52 0.88 -2.35
CA ILE A 12 -1.82 0.84 -1.68
C ILE A 12 -1.74 1.06 -0.15
N PRO A 13 -0.87 0.37 0.62
CA PRO A 13 -0.79 0.54 2.07
C PRO A 13 -0.38 1.96 2.48
N ILE A 14 0.53 2.58 1.71
CA ILE A 14 0.99 3.94 1.95
C ILE A 14 -0.15 4.92 1.66
N LEU A 15 -0.77 4.82 0.50
CA LEU A 15 -1.86 5.70 0.08
C LEU A 15 -3.05 5.62 1.02
N LEU A 16 -3.41 4.40 1.43
CA LEU A 16 -4.45 4.16 2.42
C LEU A 16 -4.08 4.82 3.75
N GLY A 17 -2.86 4.62 4.26
CA GLY A 17 -2.38 5.22 5.50
C GLY A 17 -2.34 6.75 5.48
N MET A 18 -2.07 7.35 4.32
CA MET A 18 -2.14 8.81 4.11
C MET A 18 -3.58 9.35 4.08
N GLY A 19 -4.59 8.47 4.13
CA GLY A 19 -6.00 8.86 4.17
C GLY A 19 -6.66 8.96 2.80
N LEU A 20 -6.07 8.36 1.76
CA LEU A 20 -6.73 8.28 0.46
C LEU A 20 -7.98 7.41 0.55
N LYS A 21 -9.12 7.98 0.16
CA LYS A 21 -10.43 7.31 0.23
C LYS A 21 -10.87 6.70 -1.10
N GLU A 22 -10.35 7.21 -2.20
CA GLU A 22 -10.81 6.86 -3.55
C GLU A 22 -9.63 6.42 -4.42
N PHE A 23 -9.71 5.19 -4.93
CA PHE A 23 -8.76 4.60 -5.87
C PHE A 23 -9.44 4.41 -7.22
N SER A 24 -8.82 4.91 -8.29
CA SER A 24 -9.30 4.75 -9.66
C SER A 24 -8.25 4.02 -10.48
N MET A 25 -8.59 2.84 -10.99
CA MET A 25 -7.69 1.94 -11.70
C MET A 25 -8.45 1.07 -12.73
N SER A 26 -7.71 0.31 -13.54
CA SER A 26 -8.30 -0.65 -14.46
C SER A 26 -9.01 -1.79 -13.71
N ALA A 27 -10.02 -2.41 -14.34
CA ALA A 27 -10.76 -3.52 -13.75
C ALA A 27 -9.84 -4.69 -13.34
N SER A 28 -8.77 -4.93 -14.10
CA SER A 28 -7.78 -5.99 -13.86
C SER A 28 -7.04 -5.81 -12.53
N SER A 29 -6.75 -4.56 -12.14
CA SER A 29 -6.06 -4.24 -10.88
C SER A 29 -7.02 -4.09 -9.70
N MET A 30 -8.30 -3.77 -9.96
CA MET A 30 -9.30 -3.49 -8.94
C MET A 30 -9.53 -4.64 -7.97
N LEU A 31 -9.59 -5.89 -8.44
CA LEU A 31 -9.83 -7.06 -7.58
C LEU A 31 -8.68 -7.27 -6.59
N LYS A 32 -7.43 -7.23 -7.08
CA LYS A 32 -6.23 -7.38 -6.23
C LYS A 32 -6.12 -6.24 -5.22
N ALA A 33 -6.37 -5.01 -5.66
CA ALA A 33 -6.35 -3.85 -4.77
C ALA A 33 -7.41 -3.94 -3.68
N LYS A 34 -8.63 -4.38 -4.03
CA LYS A 34 -9.72 -4.57 -3.07
C LYS A 34 -9.40 -5.65 -2.04
N GLU A 35 -8.81 -6.76 -2.46
CA GLU A 35 -8.34 -7.82 -1.54
C GLU A 35 -7.30 -7.28 -0.56
N LEU A 36 -6.29 -6.55 -1.04
CA LEU A 36 -5.29 -5.90 -0.20
C LEU A 36 -5.94 -4.95 0.82
N ILE A 37 -6.76 -4.01 0.35
CA ILE A 37 -7.41 -3.02 1.23
C ILE A 37 -8.26 -3.71 2.31
N ASN A 38 -8.98 -4.77 1.98
CA ASN A 38 -9.82 -5.49 2.94
C ASN A 38 -9.04 -6.26 4.01
N ASN A 39 -7.79 -6.64 3.72
CA ASN A 39 -6.92 -7.35 4.67
C ASN A 39 -6.00 -6.42 5.48
N LEU A 40 -6.06 -5.12 5.22
CA LEU A 40 -5.21 -4.14 5.89
C LEU A 40 -5.99 -3.36 6.95
N LYS A 41 -5.36 -3.17 8.11
CA LYS A 41 -5.87 -2.26 9.14
C LYS A 41 -5.38 -0.85 8.87
N TYR A 42 -6.31 0.10 8.87
CA TYR A 42 -6.01 1.51 8.65
C TYR A 42 -5.01 2.07 9.69
N SER A 43 -5.09 1.63 10.95
CA SER A 43 -4.11 1.98 12.00
C SER A 43 -2.69 1.60 11.63
N ASP A 44 -2.52 0.39 11.12
CA ASP A 44 -1.21 -0.20 10.84
C ASP A 44 -0.62 0.45 9.57
N CYS A 45 -1.47 0.80 8.61
CA CYS A 45 -1.10 1.62 7.45
C CYS A 45 -0.64 3.04 7.86
N LYS A 46 -1.31 3.67 8.83
CA LYS A 46 -0.87 4.97 9.37
C LYS A 46 0.50 4.86 10.04
N GLU A 47 0.72 3.82 10.83
CA GLU A 47 2.03 3.57 11.43
C GLU A 47 3.12 3.34 10.38
N LEU A 48 2.81 2.60 9.31
CA LEU A 48 3.72 2.40 8.19
C LEU A 48 4.12 3.75 7.58
N VAL A 49 3.15 4.62 7.27
CA VAL A 49 3.40 5.96 6.69
C VAL A 49 4.33 6.79 7.56
N ASN A 50 4.10 6.84 8.87
CA ASN A 50 4.97 7.57 9.81
C ASN A 50 6.42 7.07 9.80
N ARG A 51 6.64 5.78 9.51
CA ARG A 51 7.98 5.20 9.43
C ARG A 51 8.63 5.50 8.07
N VAL A 52 7.89 5.34 6.98
CA VAL A 52 8.47 5.46 5.62
C VAL A 52 8.67 6.91 5.18
N ILE A 53 7.92 7.87 5.72
CA ILE A 53 8.05 9.29 5.34
C ILE A 53 9.39 9.90 5.75
N ASN A 54 10.08 9.30 6.72
CA ASN A 54 11.39 9.74 7.20
C ASN A 54 12.56 9.00 6.53
N LEU A 55 12.29 8.09 5.58
CA LEU A 55 13.32 7.37 4.85
C LEU A 55 13.84 8.19 3.67
N GLU A 56 15.14 8.13 3.43
CA GLU A 56 15.80 8.96 2.42
C GLU A 56 15.92 8.24 1.05
N SER A 57 15.68 6.93 0.99
CA SER A 57 15.81 6.13 -0.23
C SER A 57 14.56 5.33 -0.56
N GLN A 58 14.24 5.28 -1.86
CA GLN A 58 13.17 4.43 -2.41
C GLN A 58 13.35 2.96 -2.03
N GLU A 59 14.58 2.45 -2.02
CA GLU A 59 14.86 1.05 -1.72
C GLU A 59 14.44 0.68 -0.29
N GLU A 60 14.69 1.60 0.66
CA GLU A 60 14.29 1.41 2.05
C GLU A 60 12.77 1.45 2.20
N VAL A 61 12.09 2.36 1.51
CA VAL A 61 10.63 2.43 1.49
C VAL A 61 10.04 1.12 0.96
N VAL A 62 10.50 0.66 -0.20
CA VAL A 62 10.02 -0.59 -0.82
C VAL A 62 10.27 -1.79 0.10
N LYS A 63 11.46 -1.86 0.71
CA LYS A 63 11.78 -2.92 1.67
C LYS A 63 10.82 -2.90 2.86
N LYS A 64 10.56 -1.73 3.45
CA LYS A 64 9.66 -1.59 4.60
C LYS A 64 8.21 -1.98 4.27
N VAL A 65 7.74 -1.61 3.09
CA VAL A 65 6.40 -2.00 2.61
C VAL A 65 6.31 -3.51 2.41
N LYS A 66 7.32 -4.15 1.81
CA LYS A 66 7.35 -5.60 1.62
C LYS A 66 7.34 -6.35 2.96
N GLU A 67 8.13 -5.89 3.94
CA GLU A 67 8.11 -6.44 5.31
C GLU A 67 6.71 -6.31 5.94
N PHE A 68 6.06 -5.16 5.75
CA PHE A 68 4.72 -4.91 6.25
C PHE A 68 3.67 -5.84 5.63
N LEU A 69 3.71 -6.05 4.31
CA LEU A 69 2.79 -6.94 3.61
C LEU A 69 3.01 -8.41 3.99
N ALA A 70 4.28 -8.84 4.10
CA ALA A 70 4.63 -10.19 4.55
C ALA A 70 4.12 -10.48 5.96
N LYS A 71 4.21 -9.50 6.88
CA LYS A 71 3.68 -9.61 8.25
C LYS A 71 2.15 -9.79 8.30
N ASN A 72 1.45 -9.28 7.29
CA ASN A 72 -0.01 -9.42 7.15
C ASN A 72 -0.40 -10.61 6.27
N ASN A 73 0.53 -11.53 5.96
CA ASN A 73 0.32 -12.70 5.10
C ASN A 73 -0.15 -12.34 3.67
N LEU A 74 0.15 -11.12 3.20
CA LEU A 74 -0.23 -10.63 1.88
C LEU A 74 0.97 -10.78 0.94
N SER A 75 0.85 -11.71 -0.01
CA SER A 75 1.88 -11.90 -1.04
C SER A 75 1.66 -10.91 -2.17
N VAL A 76 2.64 -10.02 -2.37
CA VAL A 76 2.74 -9.16 -3.54
C VAL A 76 3.71 -9.80 -4.52
N ALA A 77 3.14 -10.54 -5.48
CA ALA A 77 3.85 -11.11 -6.63
C ALA A 77 3.81 -10.13 -7.80
#